data_AF-J9F2S4-F1
#
_entry.id   AF-J9F2S4-F1
#
_cell.length_a   1.000
_cell.length_b   1.000
_cell.length_c   1.000
_cell.angle_alpha   90.00
_cell.angle_beta   90.00
_cell.angle_gamma   90.00
#
_symmetry.space_group_name_H-M   'P 1'
#
loop_
_entity.id
_entity.type
_entity.pdbx_description
1 polymer ?
#
loop_
_entity_poly.entity_id
_entity_poly.type
_entity_poly.pdbx_seq_one_letter_code
_entity_poly.pdbx_strand_id
1 'polypeptide(L)'
;MASIGNFLIKWLLLVALIASVLTTFYLTSTQNDQDTVRRFHIVRHPKFKAADMKNESMVEGIVAETHHMKSESASVASHLSENNDEYSVQIFYYPWYGNPEFDYGKYYHWNHRLLPHWDPNISKKYPTGFHDPPLDIGSSFYPFLGPYSSRDPAVIEQHMKWMSSAGIDVVIVSWFPPKISDEQGHPWDDLIPILLDVVAKYRMKLSFHMEPYRHRSGESLRADIKYIIDNYGNHSALYKMKRPKSRKCLLVKSEDRHSLLAAGFDGIYTYFTAEGFSYGSTPSFGLRWAPFV
;
A
#
# COMPACT_ATOMS: atom_id res chain seq x y z
N MET A 1 37.92 60.91 9.02
CA MET A 1 38.14 59.63 8.33
C MET A 1 38.12 58.44 9.31
N ALA A 2 36.97 58.14 9.94
CA ALA A 2 36.85 57.00 10.88
C ALA A 2 35.53 56.20 10.75
N SER A 3 34.68 56.51 9.76
CA SER A 3 33.34 55.90 9.61
C SER A 3 33.30 54.74 8.59
N ILE A 4 34.16 54.78 7.56
CA ILE A 4 34.13 53.78 6.48
C ILE A 4 34.77 52.43 6.91
N GLY A 5 35.84 52.47 7.71
CA GLY A 5 36.52 51.26 8.20
C GLY A 5 35.63 50.39 9.10
N ASN A 6 34.78 51.02 9.92
CA ASN A 6 33.92 50.29 10.85
C ASN A 6 32.72 49.61 10.14
N PHE A 7 32.28 50.16 9.01
CA PHE A 7 31.25 49.56 8.17
C PHE A 7 31.78 48.34 7.41
N LEU A 8 32.98 48.46 6.82
CA LEU A 8 33.64 47.35 6.12
C LEU A 8 33.95 46.17 7.05
N ILE A 9 34.41 46.44 8.28
CA ILE A 9 34.70 45.39 9.27
C ILE A 9 33.40 44.66 9.67
N LYS A 10 32.29 45.38 9.90
CA LYS A 10 31.00 44.76 10.22
C LYS A 10 30.46 43.91 9.06
N TRP A 11 30.65 44.36 7.82
CA TRP A 11 30.26 43.60 6.63
C TRP A 11 31.09 42.32 6.46
N LEU A 12 32.41 42.40 6.66
CA LEU A 12 33.28 41.23 6.62
C LEU A 12 32.94 40.21 7.71
N LEU A 13 32.62 40.67 8.92
CA LEU A 13 32.18 39.82 10.03
C LEU A 13 30.82 39.15 9.73
N LEU A 14 29.89 39.86 9.09
CA LEU A 14 28.59 39.30 8.70
C LEU A 14 28.75 38.22 7.62
N VAL A 15 29.59 38.46 6.60
CA VAL A 15 29.88 37.49 5.55
C VAL A 15 30.57 36.25 6.13
N ALA A 16 31.53 36.42 7.04
CA ALA A 16 32.19 35.31 7.73
C ALA A 16 31.21 34.49 8.58
N LEU A 17 30.27 35.14 9.27
CA LEU A 17 29.22 34.47 10.04
C LEU A 17 28.32 33.62 9.14
N ILE A 18 27.84 34.19 8.02
CA ILE A 18 26.97 33.48 7.06
C ILE A 18 27.73 32.29 6.44
N ALA A 19 28.99 32.48 6.05
CA ALA A 19 29.82 31.39 5.52
C ALA A 19 30.03 30.27 6.56
N SER A 20 30.24 30.61 7.83
CA SER A 20 30.39 29.64 8.92
C SER A 20 29.10 28.83 9.15
N VAL A 21 27.93 29.48 9.09
CA VAL A 21 26.62 28.82 9.25
C VAL A 21 26.34 27.89 8.06
N LEU A 22 26.62 28.32 6.83
CA LEU A 22 26.46 27.49 5.64
C LEU A 22 27.43 26.30 5.64
N THR A 23 28.66 26.50 6.09
CA THR A 23 29.66 25.42 6.18
C THR A 23 29.27 24.40 7.25
N THR A 24 28.78 24.85 8.42
CA THR A 24 28.28 23.93 9.44
C THR A 24 27.04 23.18 8.98
N PHE A 25 26.12 23.83 8.26
CA PHE A 25 24.95 23.16 7.68
C PHE A 25 25.31 22.13 6.61
N TYR A 26 26.29 22.45 5.75
CA TYR A 26 26.78 21.52 4.73
C TYR A 26 27.49 20.30 5.36
N LEU A 27 28.32 20.53 6.39
CA LEU A 27 29.00 19.45 7.11
C LEU A 27 28.01 18.58 7.88
N THR A 28 27.01 19.14 8.57
CA THR A 28 25.99 18.33 9.27
C THR A 28 25.09 17.57 8.30
N SER A 29 24.74 18.15 7.15
CA SER A 29 23.97 17.46 6.10
C SER A 29 24.74 16.28 5.53
N THR A 30 26.02 16.47 5.18
CA THR A 30 26.85 15.40 4.59
C THR A 30 27.19 14.29 5.61
N GLN A 31 27.33 14.64 6.88
CA GLN A 31 27.55 13.67 7.96
C GLN A 31 26.29 12.84 8.25
N ASN A 32 25.10 13.46 8.20
CA ASN A 32 23.82 12.77 8.31
C ASN A 32 23.61 11.78 7.14
N ASP A 33 23.97 12.16 5.90
CA ASP A 33 23.93 11.26 4.75
C ASP A 33 24.87 10.05 4.92
N GLN A 34 26.09 10.24 5.45
CA GLN A 34 27.01 9.13 5.71
C GLN A 34 26.54 8.19 6.83
N ASP A 35 25.94 8.71 7.90
CA ASP A 35 25.39 7.89 8.98
C ASP A 35 24.13 7.12 8.56
N THR A 36 23.35 7.68 7.63
CA THR A 36 22.18 7.00 7.04
C THR A 36 22.64 5.85 6.14
N VAL A 37 23.70 6.04 5.35
CA VAL A 37 24.29 5.00 4.49
C VAL A 37 24.96 3.88 5.31
N ARG A 38 25.55 4.19 6.49
CA ARG A 38 26.18 3.17 7.35
C ARG A 38 25.19 2.23 8.07
N ARG A 39 23.94 2.66 8.29
CA ARG A 39 22.92 1.82 8.95
C ARG A 39 22.27 0.77 8.03
N PHE A 40 22.41 0.89 6.72
CA PHE A 40 22.01 -0.16 5.79
C PHE A 40 23.18 -1.10 5.52
N HIS A 41 23.37 -2.09 6.39
CA HIS A 41 24.15 -3.27 6.01
C HIS A 41 23.39 -4.00 4.88
N ILE A 42 23.83 -3.77 3.65
CA ILE A 42 23.42 -4.55 2.48
C ILE A 42 23.80 -6.00 2.74
N VAL A 43 22.81 -6.85 3.01
CA VAL A 43 22.96 -8.30 2.89
C VAL A 43 23.25 -8.58 1.42
N ARG A 44 24.53 -8.78 1.09
CA ARG A 44 24.95 -9.17 -0.27
C ARG A 44 24.54 -10.62 -0.50
N HIS A 45 23.39 -10.84 -1.12
CA HIS A 45 23.07 -12.13 -1.73
C HIS A 45 23.93 -12.34 -2.99
N PRO A 46 24.35 -13.59 -3.27
CA PRO A 46 25.27 -13.89 -4.36
C PRO A 46 24.66 -13.54 -5.72
N LYS A 47 25.48 -12.94 -6.58
CA LYS A 47 25.14 -12.51 -7.94
C LYS A 47 24.57 -13.68 -8.75
N PHE A 48 23.27 -13.64 -9.07
CA PHE A 48 22.70 -14.49 -10.11
C PHE A 48 23.26 -14.05 -11.46
N LYS A 49 24.04 -14.94 -12.11
CA LYS A 49 24.35 -14.82 -13.54
C LYS A 49 23.10 -15.26 -14.31
N ALA A 50 22.57 -14.37 -15.14
CA ALA A 50 21.54 -14.73 -16.10
C ALA A 50 22.11 -15.79 -17.05
N ALA A 51 21.58 -17.01 -16.98
CA ALA A 51 21.76 -18.03 -18.00
C ALA A 51 20.56 -17.96 -18.94
N ASP A 52 20.80 -18.07 -20.24
CA ASP A 52 19.78 -18.10 -21.30
C ASP A 52 18.72 -19.18 -20.99
N MET A 53 17.52 -18.75 -20.58
CA MET A 53 16.39 -19.63 -20.28
C MET A 53 15.61 -19.93 -21.56
N LYS A 54 15.93 -21.06 -22.20
CA LYS A 54 15.14 -21.64 -23.31
C LYS A 54 14.65 -23.06 -23.04
N ASN A 55 14.63 -23.54 -21.79
CA ASN A 55 14.25 -24.92 -21.51
C ASN A 55 13.22 -25.02 -20.38
N GLU A 56 11.99 -25.41 -20.72
CA GLU A 56 10.86 -25.63 -19.80
C GLU A 56 11.16 -26.70 -18.73
N SER A 57 12.03 -27.67 -19.04
CA SER A 57 12.43 -28.74 -18.11
C SER A 57 13.26 -28.26 -16.91
N MET A 58 13.91 -27.10 -17.00
CA MET A 58 14.70 -26.54 -15.91
C MET A 58 13.82 -25.83 -14.87
N VAL A 59 12.64 -25.35 -15.28
CA VAL A 59 11.65 -24.72 -14.41
C VAL A 59 11.01 -25.76 -13.49
N GLU A 60 10.66 -26.94 -14.02
CA GLU A 60 10.09 -28.04 -13.23
C GLU A 60 11.06 -28.57 -12.17
N GLY A 61 12.37 -28.61 -12.47
CA GLY A 61 13.40 -29.05 -11.51
C GLY A 61 13.59 -28.11 -10.32
N ILE A 62 13.51 -26.79 -10.53
CA ILE A 62 13.62 -25.79 -9.46
C ILE A 62 12.39 -25.83 -8.54
N VAL A 63 11.20 -26.05 -9.11
CA VAL A 63 9.95 -26.21 -8.34
C VAL A 63 10.05 -27.43 -7.43
N ALA A 64 10.58 -28.55 -7.93
CA ALA A 64 10.71 -29.79 -7.16
C ALA A 64 11.72 -29.68 -5.99
N GLU A 65 12.85 -29.00 -6.16
CA GLU A 65 13.88 -28.85 -5.10
C GLU A 65 13.42 -27.93 -3.95
N THR A 66 12.48 -27.01 -4.22
CA THR A 66 11.97 -26.07 -3.22
C THR A 66 11.01 -26.74 -2.20
N HIS A 67 10.46 -27.92 -2.52
CA HIS A 67 9.59 -28.68 -1.62
C HIS A 67 10.32 -29.33 -0.43
N HIS A 68 11.66 -29.25 -0.35
CA HIS A 68 12.45 -29.83 0.74
C HIS A 68 13.05 -28.85 1.75
N MET A 69 12.71 -27.55 1.68
CA MET A 69 13.00 -26.65 2.81
C MET A 69 12.03 -26.93 3.97
N LYS A 70 12.58 -27.52 5.03
CA LYS A 70 11.90 -27.77 6.30
C LYS A 70 11.40 -26.44 6.87
N SER A 71 10.08 -26.22 6.82
CA SER A 71 9.40 -25.07 7.43
C SER A 71 9.62 -25.11 8.93
N GLU A 72 10.47 -24.23 9.47
CA GLU A 72 10.33 -23.84 10.86
C GLU A 72 8.95 -23.19 11.03
N SER A 73 8.23 -23.55 12.10
CA SER A 73 6.89 -23.01 12.35
C SER A 73 7.01 -21.52 12.62
N ALA A 74 6.58 -20.69 11.67
CA ALA A 74 6.37 -19.27 11.91
C ALA A 74 5.51 -19.13 13.16
N SER A 75 5.96 -18.35 14.13
CA SER A 75 5.19 -18.06 15.33
C SER A 75 3.86 -17.45 14.89
N VAL A 76 2.76 -18.18 15.09
CA VAL A 76 1.42 -17.70 14.77
C VAL A 76 1.21 -16.39 15.55
N ALA A 77 0.97 -15.30 14.83
CA ALA A 77 0.78 -13.98 15.41
C ALA A 77 -0.22 -14.03 16.57
N SER A 78 0.07 -13.26 17.63
CA SER A 78 -0.83 -13.13 18.78
C SER A 78 -2.16 -12.51 18.33
N HIS A 79 -3.26 -12.97 18.92
CA HIS A 79 -4.58 -12.43 18.64
C HIS A 79 -4.63 -10.93 18.99
N LEU A 80 -5.13 -10.10 18.07
CA LEU A 80 -5.44 -8.69 18.33
C LEU A 80 -6.33 -8.55 19.56
N SER A 81 -5.86 -7.87 20.60
CA SER A 81 -6.70 -7.55 21.75
C SER A 81 -7.66 -6.42 21.38
N GLU A 82 -8.96 -6.73 21.23
CA GLU A 82 -10.02 -5.73 21.05
C GLU A 82 -10.20 -4.80 22.29
N ASN A 83 -9.46 -5.09 23.37
CA ASN A 83 -9.52 -4.39 24.65
C ASN A 83 -8.34 -3.46 24.91
N ASN A 84 -7.27 -3.52 24.13
CA ASN A 84 -6.12 -2.64 24.31
C ASN A 84 -6.22 -1.43 23.38
N ASP A 85 -5.81 -0.27 23.87
CA ASP A 85 -5.61 0.95 23.08
C ASP A 85 -4.38 0.83 22.14
N GLU A 86 -4.02 -0.39 21.74
CA GLU A 86 -2.84 -0.71 20.95
C GLU A 86 -3.11 -0.47 19.46
N TYR A 87 -2.13 0.12 18.77
CA TYR A 87 -2.25 0.39 17.34
C TYR A 87 -2.21 -0.92 16.56
N SER A 88 -3.12 -1.09 15.60
CA SER A 88 -3.09 -2.22 14.67
C SER A 88 -2.27 -1.91 13.42
N VAL A 89 -1.54 -2.92 12.94
CA VAL A 89 -0.82 -2.90 11.66
C VAL A 89 -1.75 -3.42 10.56
N GLN A 90 -2.12 -2.54 9.62
CA GLN A 90 -3.13 -2.85 8.61
C GLN A 90 -2.52 -2.86 7.21
N ILE A 91 -3.04 -3.71 6.31
CA ILE A 91 -2.56 -3.85 4.93
C ILE A 91 -3.71 -3.74 3.94
N PHE A 92 -3.53 -2.99 2.85
CA PHE A 92 -4.47 -2.97 1.73
C PHE A 92 -4.34 -4.26 0.90
N TYR A 93 -5.48 -4.87 0.57
CA TYR A 93 -5.57 -6.13 -0.14
C TYR A 93 -6.59 -6.05 -1.28
N TYR A 94 -6.22 -6.57 -2.46
CA TYR A 94 -7.04 -6.47 -3.67
C TYR A 94 -7.42 -7.86 -4.16
N PRO A 95 -8.66 -8.32 -3.91
CA PRO A 95 -9.14 -9.65 -4.32
C PRO A 95 -9.66 -9.63 -5.77
N TRP A 96 -9.00 -8.92 -6.68
CA TRP A 96 -9.52 -8.63 -8.03
C TRP A 96 -8.79 -9.34 -9.18
N TYR A 97 -7.84 -10.21 -8.88
CA TYR A 97 -7.08 -10.94 -9.88
C TYR A 97 -7.81 -12.21 -10.28
N GLY A 98 -7.85 -12.54 -11.57
CA GLY A 98 -8.48 -13.75 -12.07
C GLY A 98 -7.67 -14.45 -13.16
N ASN A 99 -7.86 -15.75 -13.31
CA ASN A 99 -7.20 -16.57 -14.31
C ASN A 99 -8.17 -17.58 -14.98
N PRO A 100 -7.80 -18.16 -16.14
CA PRO A 100 -8.71 -19.02 -16.89
C PRO A 100 -9.24 -20.24 -16.15
N GLU A 101 -8.49 -20.76 -15.19
CA GLU A 101 -8.85 -21.97 -14.42
C GLU A 101 -9.99 -21.70 -13.44
N PHE A 102 -9.97 -20.57 -12.74
CA PHE A 102 -10.94 -20.26 -11.68
C PHE A 102 -11.97 -19.18 -12.08
N ASP A 103 -11.71 -18.42 -13.16
CA ASP A 103 -12.50 -17.24 -13.53
C ASP A 103 -13.05 -17.35 -14.97
N TYR A 104 -13.72 -18.47 -15.24
CA TYR A 104 -14.52 -18.69 -16.46
C TYR A 104 -13.71 -18.52 -17.76
N GLY A 105 -12.47 -19.03 -17.78
CA GLY A 105 -11.63 -18.98 -18.97
C GLY A 105 -11.02 -17.61 -19.26
N LYS A 106 -11.04 -16.67 -18.32
CA LYS A 106 -10.54 -15.31 -18.51
C LYS A 106 -9.50 -14.90 -17.49
N TYR A 107 -8.56 -14.07 -17.92
CA TYR A 107 -7.76 -13.27 -17.02
C TYR A 107 -8.54 -12.01 -16.61
N TYR A 108 -8.38 -11.62 -15.36
CA TYR A 108 -8.82 -10.33 -14.82
C TYR A 108 -7.65 -9.64 -14.14
N HIS A 109 -7.52 -8.33 -14.36
CA HIS A 109 -6.45 -7.45 -13.88
C HIS A 109 -5.02 -7.82 -14.32
N TRP A 110 -4.68 -9.08 -14.58
CA TRP A 110 -3.37 -9.45 -15.16
C TRP A 110 -3.23 -8.98 -16.61
N ASN A 111 -4.30 -9.10 -17.39
CA ASN A 111 -4.41 -8.62 -18.77
C ASN A 111 -4.85 -7.14 -18.83
N HIS A 112 -4.37 -6.30 -17.90
CA HIS A 112 -4.82 -4.92 -17.79
C HIS A 112 -4.57 -4.12 -19.09
N ARG A 113 -5.44 -3.17 -19.39
CA ARG A 113 -5.23 -2.22 -20.49
C ARG A 113 -4.05 -1.28 -20.22
N LEU A 114 -3.22 -1.03 -21.22
CA LEU A 114 -2.27 0.08 -21.18
C LEU A 114 -3.02 1.42 -21.19
N LEU A 115 -2.89 2.19 -20.11
CA LEU A 115 -3.63 3.43 -19.93
C LEU A 115 -3.05 4.54 -20.82
N PRO A 116 -3.87 5.22 -21.63
CA PRO A 116 -3.39 6.31 -22.46
C PRO A 116 -3.00 7.52 -21.60
N HIS A 117 -1.97 8.24 -22.02
CA HIS A 117 -1.67 9.54 -21.44
C HIS A 117 -2.81 10.53 -21.75
N TRP A 118 -3.12 11.43 -20.81
CA TRP A 118 -4.22 12.40 -20.95
C TRP A 118 -4.00 13.40 -22.11
N ASP A 119 -2.76 13.79 -22.37
CA ASP A 119 -2.36 14.51 -23.59
C ASP A 119 -2.27 13.54 -24.78
N PRO A 120 -3.12 13.69 -25.82
CA PRO A 120 -3.12 12.82 -27.00
C PRO A 120 -1.79 12.83 -27.78
N ASN A 121 -1.04 13.93 -27.78
CA ASN A 121 0.24 14.01 -28.49
C ASN A 121 1.34 13.20 -27.80
N ILE A 122 1.28 13.11 -26.47
CA ILE A 122 2.16 12.26 -25.68
C ILE A 122 1.69 10.80 -25.79
N SER A 123 0.38 10.56 -25.72
CA SER A 123 -0.22 9.21 -25.78
C SER A 123 0.21 8.43 -27.03
N LYS A 124 0.27 9.09 -28.19
CA LYS A 124 0.74 8.48 -29.46
C LYS A 124 2.17 7.93 -29.43
N LYS A 125 2.99 8.34 -28.46
CA LYS A 125 4.39 7.90 -28.32
C LYS A 125 4.53 6.59 -27.55
N TYR A 126 3.46 6.12 -26.90
CA TYR A 126 3.48 4.96 -26.03
C TYR A 126 2.64 3.80 -26.58
N PRO A 127 2.97 2.54 -26.21
CA PRO A 127 2.18 1.39 -26.60
C PRO A 127 0.72 1.47 -26.12
N THR A 128 -0.17 0.80 -26.84
CA THR A 128 -1.59 0.69 -26.52
C THR A 128 -2.02 -0.77 -26.60
N GLY A 129 -3.18 -1.09 -26.06
CA GLY A 129 -3.72 -2.45 -26.04
C GLY A 129 -3.80 -2.99 -24.62
N PHE A 130 -3.69 -4.31 -24.50
CA PHE A 130 -3.78 -5.07 -23.25
C PHE A 130 -2.54 -5.93 -23.11
N HIS A 131 -2.16 -6.22 -21.88
CA HIS A 131 -1.16 -7.24 -21.59
C HIS A 131 -1.69 -8.65 -21.97
N ASP A 132 -0.79 -9.57 -22.31
CA ASP A 132 -1.10 -10.96 -22.71
C ASP A 132 -0.51 -12.02 -21.74
N PRO A 133 -1.22 -12.34 -20.63
CA PRO A 133 -0.75 -13.33 -19.66
C PRO A 133 -0.63 -14.74 -20.27
N PRO A 134 0.29 -15.60 -19.77
CA PRO A 134 0.93 -15.47 -18.46
C PRO A 134 2.28 -14.76 -18.47
N LEU A 135 2.95 -14.62 -19.62
CA LEU A 135 4.30 -14.04 -19.66
C LEU A 135 4.32 -12.52 -19.66
N ASP A 136 3.28 -11.89 -20.24
CA ASP A 136 3.10 -10.45 -20.26
C ASP A 136 1.92 -10.07 -19.36
N ILE A 137 2.20 -9.47 -18.20
CA ILE A 137 1.18 -9.07 -17.23
C ILE A 137 1.25 -7.57 -16.94
N GLY A 138 0.14 -7.00 -16.50
CA GLY A 138 0.00 -5.60 -16.07
C GLY A 138 0.70 -5.27 -14.76
N SER A 139 1.99 -5.59 -14.65
CA SER A 139 2.84 -5.33 -13.50
C SER A 139 4.31 -5.25 -13.92
N SER A 140 5.07 -4.34 -13.31
CA SER A 140 6.53 -4.31 -13.48
C SER A 140 7.25 -5.44 -12.72
N PHE A 141 6.56 -6.14 -11.83
CA PHE A 141 7.04 -7.29 -11.06
C PHE A 141 6.23 -8.54 -11.39
N TYR A 142 6.84 -9.72 -11.30
CA TYR A 142 6.16 -10.99 -11.52
C TYR A 142 5.86 -11.69 -10.17
N PRO A 143 4.59 -12.02 -9.86
CA PRO A 143 4.25 -12.69 -8.61
C PRO A 143 4.86 -14.09 -8.53
N PHE A 144 5.30 -14.50 -7.34
CA PHE A 144 5.77 -15.87 -7.10
C PHE A 144 4.71 -16.94 -7.40
N LEU A 145 3.43 -16.62 -7.16
CA LEU A 145 2.28 -17.49 -7.47
C LEU A 145 1.82 -17.39 -8.94
N GLY A 146 2.57 -16.69 -9.80
CA GLY A 146 2.17 -16.41 -11.18
C GLY A 146 0.91 -15.52 -11.28
N PRO A 147 0.27 -15.43 -12.46
CA PRO A 147 -0.99 -14.73 -12.65
C PRO A 147 -2.15 -15.54 -12.03
N TYR A 148 -2.20 -15.51 -10.71
CA TYR A 148 -3.13 -16.29 -9.90
C TYR A 148 -4.58 -15.80 -9.99
N SER A 149 -5.51 -16.64 -9.54
CA SER A 149 -6.88 -16.21 -9.23
C SER A 149 -7.02 -15.83 -7.76
N SER A 150 -7.72 -14.74 -7.49
CA SER A 150 -8.14 -14.35 -6.14
C SER A 150 -9.24 -15.26 -5.59
N ARG A 151 -9.84 -16.11 -6.43
CA ARG A 151 -10.79 -17.15 -6.05
C ARG A 151 -10.15 -18.48 -5.70
N ASP A 152 -8.88 -18.68 -6.04
CA ASP A 152 -8.17 -19.91 -5.72
C ASP A 152 -7.97 -20.00 -4.20
N PRO A 153 -8.55 -21.01 -3.51
CA PRO A 153 -8.39 -21.16 -2.06
C PRO A 153 -6.93 -21.32 -1.64
N ALA A 154 -6.07 -21.94 -2.46
CA ALA A 154 -4.66 -22.10 -2.15
C ALA A 154 -3.92 -20.76 -2.13
N VAL A 155 -4.29 -19.84 -3.04
CA VAL A 155 -3.76 -18.48 -3.11
C VAL A 155 -4.22 -17.67 -1.90
N ILE A 156 -5.51 -17.69 -1.59
CA ILE A 156 -6.05 -16.99 -0.41
C ILE A 156 -5.34 -17.46 0.87
N GLU A 157 -5.24 -18.78 1.07
CA GLU A 157 -4.55 -19.38 2.21
C GLU A 157 -3.09 -18.93 2.29
N GLN A 158 -2.37 -18.94 1.16
CA GLN A 158 -0.96 -18.55 1.10
C GLN A 158 -0.77 -17.05 1.39
N HIS A 159 -1.68 -16.19 0.91
CA HIS A 159 -1.67 -14.76 1.24
C HIS A 159 -1.87 -14.52 2.74
N MET A 160 -2.83 -15.19 3.37
CA MET A 160 -3.06 -15.04 4.82
C MET A 160 -1.89 -15.56 5.64
N LYS A 161 -1.24 -16.65 5.19
CA LYS A 161 0.00 -17.15 5.80
C LYS A 161 1.14 -16.13 5.75
N TRP A 162 1.35 -15.47 4.61
CA TRP A 162 2.37 -14.43 4.48
C TRP A 162 2.06 -13.21 5.35
N MET A 163 0.82 -12.71 5.31
CA MET A 163 0.41 -11.55 6.12
C MET A 163 0.51 -11.83 7.62
N SER A 164 0.06 -13.00 8.08
CA SER A 164 0.20 -13.41 9.48
C SER A 164 1.68 -13.51 9.90
N SER A 165 2.54 -14.08 9.04
CA SER A 165 3.98 -14.18 9.30
C SER A 165 4.69 -12.81 9.31
N ALA A 166 4.12 -11.82 8.63
CA ALA A 166 4.60 -10.44 8.62
C ALA A 166 4.09 -9.60 9.81
N GLY A 167 3.29 -10.19 10.72
CA GLY A 167 2.73 -9.47 11.86
C GLY A 167 1.62 -8.49 11.48
N ILE A 168 0.90 -8.76 10.38
CA ILE A 168 -0.27 -7.97 10.01
C ILE A 168 -1.46 -8.35 10.88
N ASP A 169 -2.17 -7.33 11.32
CA ASP A 169 -3.34 -7.43 12.18
C ASP A 169 -4.66 -7.42 11.39
N VAL A 170 -4.79 -6.48 10.46
CA VAL A 170 -6.04 -6.21 9.74
C VAL A 170 -5.79 -6.18 8.24
N VAL A 171 -6.54 -7.01 7.50
CA VAL A 171 -6.59 -7.01 6.04
C VAL A 171 -7.70 -6.04 5.59
N ILE A 172 -7.33 -4.93 4.98
CA ILE A 172 -8.26 -3.94 4.44
C ILE A 172 -8.55 -4.27 2.97
N VAL A 173 -9.71 -4.86 2.72
CA VAL A 173 -10.09 -5.39 1.41
C VAL A 173 -10.68 -4.28 0.53
N SER A 174 -10.08 -4.05 -0.63
CA SER A 174 -10.65 -3.24 -1.72
C SER A 174 -12.02 -3.78 -2.09
N TRP A 175 -13.05 -2.93 -2.00
CA TRP A 175 -14.43 -3.37 -2.08
C TRP A 175 -15.29 -2.44 -2.94
N PHE A 176 -16.07 -3.07 -3.82
CA PHE A 176 -17.17 -2.48 -4.56
C PHE A 176 -18.50 -3.13 -4.14
N PRO A 177 -19.63 -2.40 -4.18
CA PRO A 177 -20.93 -2.99 -3.94
C PRO A 177 -21.24 -4.18 -4.85
N PRO A 178 -22.13 -5.09 -4.43
CA PRO A 178 -22.50 -6.24 -5.23
C PRO A 178 -22.92 -5.83 -6.64
N LYS A 179 -22.49 -6.61 -7.64
CA LYS A 179 -22.76 -6.38 -9.08
C LYS A 179 -22.06 -5.16 -9.69
N ILE A 180 -21.19 -4.47 -8.95
CA ILE A 180 -20.37 -3.36 -9.45
C ILE A 180 -18.89 -3.78 -9.39
N SER A 181 -18.07 -3.23 -10.28
CA SER A 181 -16.63 -3.40 -10.31
C SER A 181 -15.95 -2.18 -10.93
N ASP A 182 -14.63 -2.19 -10.91
CA ASP A 182 -13.83 -1.32 -11.77
C ASP A 182 -13.95 -1.72 -13.26
N GLU A 183 -13.37 -0.91 -14.14
CA GLU A 183 -13.47 -1.07 -15.60
C GLU A 183 -12.73 -2.30 -16.17
N GLN A 184 -11.76 -2.85 -15.44
CA GLN A 184 -10.92 -3.98 -15.86
C GLN A 184 -11.23 -5.26 -15.06
N GLY A 185 -12.13 -5.17 -14.08
CA GLY A 185 -12.53 -6.27 -13.22
C GLY A 185 -13.94 -6.80 -13.50
N HIS A 186 -14.44 -7.54 -12.52
CA HIS A 186 -15.84 -7.96 -12.40
C HIS A 186 -16.24 -7.92 -10.92
N PRO A 187 -17.51 -8.15 -10.55
CA PRO A 187 -17.91 -8.12 -9.16
C PRO A 187 -17.19 -9.21 -8.33
N TRP A 188 -16.64 -8.81 -7.18
CA TRP A 188 -15.82 -9.65 -6.29
C TRP A 188 -16.39 -9.82 -4.86
N ASP A 189 -17.54 -9.22 -4.58
CA ASP A 189 -18.17 -9.23 -3.24
C ASP A 189 -18.49 -10.66 -2.74
N ASP A 190 -18.71 -11.60 -3.65
CA ASP A 190 -18.94 -13.00 -3.32
C ASP A 190 -17.72 -13.72 -2.72
N LEU A 191 -16.52 -13.13 -2.80
CA LEU A 191 -15.33 -13.61 -2.09
C LEU A 191 -15.29 -13.23 -0.62
N ILE A 192 -16.06 -12.23 -0.19
CA ILE A 192 -15.98 -11.68 1.18
C ILE A 192 -16.23 -12.75 2.26
N PRO A 193 -17.22 -13.66 2.16
CA PRO A 193 -17.39 -14.73 3.14
C PRO A 193 -16.15 -15.63 3.29
N ILE A 194 -15.54 -16.03 2.16
CA ILE A 194 -14.35 -16.89 2.18
C ILE A 194 -13.16 -16.14 2.79
N LEU A 195 -12.97 -14.87 2.42
CA LEU A 195 -11.90 -14.05 2.99
C LEU A 195 -12.07 -13.89 4.51
N LEU A 196 -13.29 -13.68 4.99
CA LEU A 196 -13.62 -13.60 6.41
C LEU A 196 -13.28 -14.90 7.16
N ASP A 197 -13.60 -16.07 6.58
CA ASP A 197 -13.27 -17.36 7.19
C ASP A 197 -11.75 -17.58 7.27
N VAL A 198 -11.01 -17.28 6.19
CA VAL A 198 -9.56 -17.51 6.17
C VAL A 198 -8.83 -16.48 7.04
N VAL A 199 -9.21 -15.20 7.08
CA VAL A 199 -8.57 -14.25 8.01
C VAL A 199 -8.78 -14.67 9.47
N ALA A 200 -9.96 -15.18 9.84
CA ALA A 200 -10.24 -15.73 11.17
C ALA A 200 -9.32 -16.91 11.50
N LYS A 201 -9.15 -17.84 10.55
CA LYS A 201 -8.25 -19.00 10.70
C LYS A 201 -6.82 -18.58 11.03
N TYR A 202 -6.37 -17.46 10.47
CA TYR A 202 -5.04 -16.89 10.72
C TYR A 202 -4.98 -15.84 11.85
N ARG A 203 -6.05 -15.74 12.65
CA ARG A 203 -6.18 -14.81 13.80
C ARG A 203 -6.03 -13.33 13.44
N MET A 204 -6.28 -12.99 12.18
CA MET A 204 -6.34 -11.61 11.69
C MET A 204 -7.80 -11.14 11.64
N LYS A 205 -7.99 -9.85 11.39
CA LYS A 205 -9.30 -9.24 11.14
C LYS A 205 -9.40 -8.73 9.71
N LEU A 206 -10.62 -8.48 9.25
CA LEU A 206 -10.92 -7.91 7.93
C LEU A 206 -11.65 -6.58 8.07
N SER A 207 -11.26 -5.59 7.30
CA SER A 207 -11.97 -4.33 7.11
C SER A 207 -12.17 -4.04 5.62
N PHE A 208 -12.94 -3.00 5.30
CA PHE A 208 -13.30 -2.67 3.92
C PHE A 208 -12.68 -1.33 3.50
N HIS A 209 -12.02 -1.34 2.35
CA HIS A 209 -11.62 -0.15 1.61
C HIS A 209 -12.68 0.15 0.55
N MET A 210 -13.57 1.09 0.83
CA MET A 210 -14.69 1.44 -0.03
C MET A 210 -14.21 2.21 -1.27
N GLU A 211 -14.13 1.53 -2.41
CA GLU A 211 -13.61 2.10 -3.65
C GLU A 211 -14.53 3.19 -4.22
N PRO A 212 -13.99 4.14 -5.00
CA PRO A 212 -14.81 5.08 -5.74
C PRO A 212 -15.55 4.34 -6.87
N TYR A 213 -16.86 4.47 -6.91
CA TYR A 213 -17.70 3.97 -7.99
C TYR A 213 -18.60 5.07 -8.55
N ARG A 214 -19.10 4.84 -9.77
CA ARG A 214 -19.89 5.84 -10.51
C ARG A 214 -21.14 6.24 -9.71
N HIS A 215 -21.37 7.55 -9.58
CA HIS A 215 -22.50 8.13 -8.84
C HIS A 215 -22.54 7.85 -7.32
N ARG A 216 -21.40 7.52 -6.69
CA ARG A 216 -21.30 7.37 -5.24
C ARG A 216 -21.74 8.67 -4.52
N SER A 217 -22.69 8.55 -3.58
CA SER A 217 -23.22 9.64 -2.75
C SER A 217 -23.22 9.26 -1.26
N GLY A 218 -23.63 10.17 -0.37
CA GLY A 218 -23.82 9.86 1.04
C GLY A 218 -24.92 8.81 1.27
N GLU A 219 -26.00 8.87 0.49
CA GLU A 219 -27.09 7.89 0.56
C GLU A 219 -26.64 6.50 0.08
N SER A 220 -25.92 6.42 -1.04
CA SER A 220 -25.42 5.14 -1.55
C SER A 220 -24.41 4.53 -0.58
N LEU A 221 -23.47 5.32 -0.06
CA LEU A 221 -22.49 4.87 0.91
C LEU A 221 -23.16 4.36 2.20
N ARG A 222 -24.21 5.03 2.67
CA ARG A 222 -25.01 4.55 3.82
C ARG A 222 -25.65 3.20 3.53
N ALA A 223 -26.20 3.02 2.33
CA ALA A 223 -26.81 1.74 1.92
C ALA A 223 -25.75 0.62 1.86
N ASP A 224 -24.56 0.92 1.35
CA ASP A 224 -23.46 -0.05 1.27
C ASP A 224 -22.92 -0.43 2.65
N ILE A 225 -22.73 0.53 3.55
CA ILE A 225 -22.34 0.26 4.94
C ILE A 225 -23.40 -0.61 5.62
N LYS A 226 -24.69 -0.33 5.39
CA LYS A 226 -25.77 -1.16 5.89
C LYS A 226 -25.69 -2.59 5.33
N TYR A 227 -25.44 -2.73 4.03
CA TYR A 227 -25.26 -4.04 3.39
C TYR A 227 -24.13 -4.84 4.05
N ILE A 228 -22.95 -4.23 4.24
CA ILE A 228 -21.81 -4.87 4.90
C ILE A 228 -22.17 -5.32 6.32
N ILE A 229 -22.83 -4.46 7.10
CA ILE A 229 -23.23 -4.78 8.47
C ILE A 229 -24.26 -5.92 8.48
N ASP A 230 -25.27 -5.87 7.61
CA ASP A 230 -26.34 -6.86 7.58
C ASP A 230 -25.82 -8.25 7.16
N ASN A 231 -24.89 -8.31 6.20
CA ASN A 231 -24.41 -9.58 5.63
C ASN A 231 -23.17 -10.13 6.35
N TYR A 232 -22.29 -9.26 6.84
CA TYR A 232 -20.98 -9.65 7.39
C TYR A 232 -20.77 -9.21 8.85
N GLY A 233 -21.66 -8.38 9.42
CA GLY A 233 -21.53 -7.77 10.75
C GLY A 233 -21.39 -8.74 11.92
N ASN A 234 -21.94 -9.94 11.76
CA ASN A 234 -21.92 -11.02 12.74
C ASN A 234 -20.66 -11.91 12.65
N HIS A 235 -19.86 -11.76 11.59
CA HIS A 235 -18.63 -12.54 11.45
C HIS A 235 -17.59 -12.08 12.47
N SER A 236 -16.99 -13.02 13.20
CA SER A 236 -16.03 -12.71 14.28
C SER A 236 -14.75 -12.04 13.77
N ALA A 237 -14.37 -12.27 12.52
CA ALA A 237 -13.23 -11.65 11.87
C ALA A 237 -13.50 -10.21 11.40
N LEU A 238 -14.75 -9.75 11.35
CA LEU A 238 -15.02 -8.38 10.93
C LEU A 238 -14.42 -7.41 11.96
N TYR A 239 -13.52 -6.54 11.49
CA TYR A 239 -12.79 -5.61 12.32
C TYR A 239 -13.73 -4.54 12.91
N LYS A 240 -13.66 -4.36 14.23
CA LYS A 240 -14.43 -3.36 14.97
C LYS A 240 -13.44 -2.54 15.79
N MET A 241 -13.30 -1.27 15.42
CA MET A 241 -12.46 -0.33 16.17
C MET A 241 -13.32 0.41 17.19
N LYS A 242 -12.86 0.48 18.44
CA LYS A 242 -13.47 1.39 19.43
C LYS A 242 -13.27 2.82 18.96
N ARG A 243 -14.29 3.66 19.12
CA ARG A 243 -14.17 5.08 18.77
C ARG A 243 -13.01 5.71 19.54
N PRO A 244 -12.01 6.29 18.85
CA PRO A 244 -10.90 6.93 19.55
C PRO A 244 -11.41 8.15 20.31
N LYS A 245 -10.87 8.38 21.52
CA LYS A 245 -11.24 9.51 22.39
C LYS A 245 -10.86 10.88 21.79
N SER A 246 -9.96 10.92 20.80
CA SER A 246 -9.54 12.12 20.10
C SER A 246 -9.56 11.88 18.58
N ARG A 247 -10.12 12.83 17.82
CA ARG A 247 -10.10 12.80 16.37
C ARG A 247 -8.77 13.36 15.89
N LYS A 248 -7.97 12.54 15.21
CA LYS A 248 -6.75 13.00 14.54
C LYS A 248 -7.08 13.15 13.05
N CYS A 249 -6.87 14.35 12.50
CA CYS A 249 -7.09 14.68 11.10
C CYS A 249 -5.77 15.06 10.44
N LEU A 250 -5.57 14.65 9.20
CA LEU A 250 -4.50 15.07 8.31
C LEU A 250 -5.12 15.46 6.96
N LEU A 251 -4.32 16.19 6.21
CA LEU A 251 -4.67 16.99 5.07
C LEU A 251 -4.05 16.36 3.83
N VAL A 252 -4.87 16.05 2.82
CA VAL A 252 -4.38 15.68 1.48
C VAL A 252 -3.87 16.93 0.75
N LYS A 253 -4.52 18.07 0.98
CA LYS A 253 -4.02 19.43 0.78
C LYS A 253 -4.31 20.24 2.03
N SER A 254 -3.49 21.24 2.36
CA SER A 254 -3.70 22.09 3.55
C SER A 254 -5.10 22.71 3.61
N GLU A 255 -5.69 23.02 2.45
CA GLU A 255 -7.05 23.56 2.31
C GLU A 255 -8.17 22.55 2.61
N ASP A 256 -7.94 21.24 2.48
CA ASP A 256 -8.97 20.21 2.66
C ASP A 256 -9.38 20.02 4.13
N ARG A 257 -8.67 20.67 5.06
CA ARG A 257 -8.88 20.60 6.53
C ARG A 257 -10.33 20.85 6.91
N HIS A 258 -10.87 21.95 6.39
CA HIS A 258 -12.21 22.41 6.75
C HIS A 258 -13.28 21.47 6.18
N SER A 259 -13.09 20.99 4.95
CA SER A 259 -13.99 20.05 4.29
C SER A 259 -14.03 18.70 5.00
N LEU A 260 -12.88 18.17 5.44
CA LEU A 260 -12.82 16.90 6.17
C LEU A 260 -13.49 16.98 7.55
N LEU A 261 -13.30 18.09 8.27
CA LEU A 261 -13.97 18.33 9.55
C LEU A 261 -15.49 18.51 9.36
N ALA A 262 -15.90 19.30 8.37
CA ALA A 262 -17.31 19.51 8.05
C ALA A 262 -18.02 18.22 7.60
N ALA A 263 -17.31 17.33 6.91
CA ALA A 263 -17.82 16.03 6.49
C ALA A 263 -18.00 15.04 7.66
N GLY A 264 -17.40 15.30 8.82
CA GLY A 264 -17.59 14.50 10.03
C GLY A 264 -16.82 13.17 10.06
N PHE A 265 -15.73 13.03 9.30
CA PHE A 265 -14.88 11.84 9.34
C PHE A 265 -14.23 11.65 10.74
N ASP A 266 -14.12 10.40 11.19
CA ASP A 266 -13.52 10.06 12.49
C ASP A 266 -11.98 10.02 12.47
N GLY A 267 -11.39 9.90 11.28
CA GLY A 267 -9.95 9.86 11.05
C GLY A 267 -9.64 9.84 9.56
N ILE A 268 -8.35 9.83 9.21
CA ILE A 268 -7.90 9.73 7.82
C ILE A 268 -6.65 8.85 7.68
N TYR A 269 -6.29 8.50 6.45
CA TYR A 269 -5.08 7.73 6.11
C TYR A 269 -4.41 8.31 4.85
N THR A 270 -3.15 7.91 4.60
CA THR A 270 -2.37 8.32 3.42
C THR A 270 -2.04 7.10 2.58
N TYR A 271 -2.70 6.96 1.43
CA TYR A 271 -2.66 5.75 0.60
C TYR A 271 -1.36 5.57 -0.19
N PHE A 272 -0.85 6.66 -0.78
CA PHE A 272 0.20 6.57 -1.80
C PHE A 272 1.53 6.12 -1.21
N THR A 273 2.13 5.10 -1.84
CA THR A 273 3.46 4.58 -1.49
C THR A 273 4.61 5.44 -2.02
N ALA A 274 4.36 6.20 -3.09
CA ALA A 274 5.33 7.13 -3.65
C ALA A 274 5.47 8.38 -2.76
N GLU A 275 6.64 8.54 -2.17
CA GLU A 275 7.00 9.74 -1.41
C GLU A 275 6.90 10.98 -2.30
N GLY A 276 6.30 12.06 -1.79
CA GLY A 276 6.17 13.32 -2.52
C GLY A 276 5.06 13.35 -3.58
N PHE A 277 4.38 12.23 -3.85
CA PHE A 277 3.27 12.20 -4.82
C PHE A 277 2.09 13.09 -4.40
N SER A 278 1.83 13.16 -3.11
CA SER A 278 0.85 14.06 -2.49
C SER A 278 1.43 14.69 -1.23
N TYR A 279 0.78 15.73 -0.72
CA TYR A 279 1.19 16.33 0.56
C TYR A 279 1.16 15.30 1.70
N GLY A 280 0.10 14.51 1.78
CA GLY A 280 -0.07 13.48 2.80
C GLY A 280 0.93 12.32 2.70
N SER A 281 1.40 11.98 1.50
CA SER A 281 2.41 10.92 1.30
C SER A 281 3.85 11.40 1.45
N THR A 282 4.08 12.60 2.00
CA THR A 282 5.42 13.13 2.28
C THR A 282 5.69 13.06 3.80
N PRO A 283 6.56 12.14 4.28
CA PRO A 283 6.76 11.91 5.71
C PRO A 283 7.19 13.15 6.51
N SER A 284 7.98 14.04 5.89
CA SER A 284 8.43 15.29 6.50
C SER A 284 7.29 16.28 6.79
N PHE A 285 6.16 16.17 6.08
CA PHE A 285 4.94 16.94 6.36
C PHE A 285 3.98 16.20 7.32
N GLY A 286 4.01 14.87 7.30
CA GLY A 286 3.27 14.02 8.24
C GLY A 286 3.48 14.49 9.67
N LEU A 287 4.74 14.66 10.13
CA LEU A 287 5.12 14.98 11.51
C LEU A 287 4.50 16.26 12.14
N ARG A 288 3.71 17.06 11.41
CA ARG A 288 2.84 18.12 11.96
C ARG A 288 1.45 17.60 12.39
N TRP A 289 1.39 16.38 12.91
CA TRP A 289 0.20 15.75 13.51
C TRP A 289 -0.16 16.39 14.86
N ALA A 290 -0.58 17.66 14.88
CA ALA A 290 -1.09 18.25 16.11
C ALA A 290 -2.49 17.69 16.44
N PRO A 291 -2.79 17.37 17.72
CA PRO A 291 -4.15 17.07 18.13
C PRO A 291 -5.04 18.30 17.86
N PHE A 292 -6.18 18.05 17.25
CA PHE A 292 -7.24 19.03 17.11
C PHE A 292 -8.11 18.93 18.36
N VAL A 293 -8.06 19.97 19.21
CA VAL A 293 -9.03 20.18 20.29
C VAL A 293 -10.10 21.11 19.75
#